data_AF-A0A3S3UUD9-F1
#
_entry.id   AF-A0A3S3UUD9-F1
#
_cell.length_a   1.000
_cell.length_b   1.000
_cell.length_c   1.000
_cell.angle_alpha   90.00
_cell.angle_beta   90.00
_cell.angle_gamma   90.00
#
_symmetry.space_group_name_H-M   'P 1'
#
loop_
_entity.id
_entity.type
_entity.pdbx_description
1 polymer ?
#
loop_
_entity_poly.entity_id
_entity_poly.type
_entity_poly.pdbx_seq_one_letter_code
_entity_poly.pdbx_strand_id
1 'polypeptide(L)' 'LAPVKAGARIRLRTTLLSMEDRGPGQYLMKAANTVEIEGEQKPALTAETLVMMYERRKRAGA' A
#
# COMPACT_ATOMS: atom_id res chain seq x y z
N LEU A 1 -7.11 -15.78 7.44
CA LEU A 1 -7.49 -15.20 6.12
C LEU A 1 -8.88 -15.72 5.79
N ALA A 2 -9.82 -14.81 5.48
CA ALA A 2 -11.20 -15.14 5.11
C ALA A 2 -11.50 -14.67 3.67
N PRO A 3 -12.24 -15.43 2.86
CA PRO A 3 -12.60 -14.99 1.51
C PRO A 3 -13.56 -13.79 1.55
N VAL A 4 -13.37 -12.83 0.64
CA VAL A 4 -14.27 -11.68 0.49
C VAL A 4 -15.45 -12.10 -0.39
N LYS A 5 -16.66 -12.11 0.18
CA LYS A 5 -17.89 -12.37 -0.57
C LYS A 5 -18.22 -11.16 -1.45
N ALA A 6 -18.79 -11.39 -2.63
CA ALA A 6 -19.25 -10.31 -3.50
C ALA A 6 -20.28 -9.42 -2.76
N GLY A 7 -20.15 -8.10 -2.93
CA GLY A 7 -21.00 -7.12 -2.23
C GLY A 7 -20.61 -6.84 -0.78
N ALA A 8 -19.62 -7.55 -0.22
CA ALA A 8 -19.13 -7.23 1.13
C ALA A 8 -18.43 -5.87 1.16
N ARG A 9 -18.66 -5.13 2.25
CA ARG A 9 -17.93 -3.89 2.55
C ARG A 9 -16.60 -4.25 3.19
N ILE A 10 -15.52 -3.67 2.67
CA ILE A 10 -14.16 -3.87 3.17
C ILE A 10 -13.53 -2.55 3.57
N ARG A 11 -12.56 -2.61 4.48
CA ARG A 11 -11.72 -1.47 4.87
C ARG A 11 -10.26 -1.85 4.78
N LEU A 12 -9.49 -1.05 4.05
CA LEU A 12 -8.04 -1.12 4.08
C LEU A 12 -7.50 -0.26 5.22
N ARG A 13 -6.70 -0.86 6.10
CA ARG A 13 -5.85 -0.18 7.08
C ARG A 13 -4.41 -0.25 6.58
N THR A 14 -3.80 0.91 6.37
CA THR A 14 -2.42 1.01 5.89
C THR A 14 -1.57 1.76 6.90
N THR A 15 -0.40 1.20 7.21
CA THR A 15 0.65 1.85 8.01
C THR A 15 1.91 1.94 7.18
N LEU A 16 2.44 3.16 6.99
CA LEU A 16 3.77 3.36 6.40
C LEU A 16 4.82 2.78 7.35
N LEU A 17 5.60 1.82 6.88
CA LEU A 17 6.66 1.17 7.65
C LEU A 17 8.02 1.82 7.40
N SER A 18 8.36 2.05 6.12
CA SER A 18 9.59 2.74 5.74
C SER A 18 9.41 3.51 4.43
N MET A 19 10.22 4.54 4.29
CA MET A 19 10.42 5.28 3.04
C MET A 19 11.93 5.41 2.87
N GLU A 20 12.49 4.69 1.90
CA GLU A 20 13.93 4.60 1.69
C GLU A 20 14.33 5.38 0.44
N ASP A 21 15.30 6.28 0.57
CA ASP A 21 15.97 6.88 -0.60
C ASP A 21 16.82 5.81 -1.29
N ARG A 22 16.58 5.61 -2.60
CA ARG A 22 17.27 4.62 -3.44
C ARG A 22 18.09 5.28 -4.56
N GLY A 23 18.28 6.59 -4.51
CA GLY A 23 19.01 7.38 -5.49
C GLY A 23 18.20 8.59 -5.99
N PRO A 24 18.77 9.43 -6.86
CA PRO A 24 18.16 10.68 -7.29
C PRO A 24 16.72 10.50 -7.79
N GLY A 25 15.77 11.05 -7.04
CA GLY A 25 14.34 10.99 -7.32
C GLY A 25 13.72 9.59 -7.26
N GLN A 26 14.33 8.63 -6.55
CA GLN A 26 13.83 7.26 -6.40
C GLN A 26 13.62 6.92 -4.93
N TYR A 27 12.42 6.47 -4.59
CA TYR A 27 12.06 6.12 -3.21
C TYR A 27 11.36 4.77 -3.15
N LEU A 28 11.86 3.86 -2.30
CA LEU A 28 11.16 2.63 -2.00
C LEU A 28 10.31 2.82 -0.73
N MET A 29 8.99 2.82 -0.92
CA MET A 29 8.03 2.84 0.17
C MET A 29 7.66 1.40 0.55
N LYS A 30 7.66 1.10 1.85
CA LYS A 30 7.11 -0.14 2.41
C LYS A 30 5.93 0.19 3.31
N ALA A 31 4.80 -0.49 3.12
CA ALA A 31 3.61 -0.29 3.92
C ALA A 31 2.99 -1.62 4.39
N ALA A 32 2.64 -1.72 5.67
CA ALA A 32 1.82 -2.80 6.19
C ALA A 32 0.35 -2.53 5.84
N ASN A 33 -0.34 -3.53 5.33
CA ASN A 33 -1.71 -3.44 4.86
C ASN A 33 -2.54 -4.56 5.48
N THR A 34 -3.68 -4.20 6.07
CA THR A 34 -4.69 -5.13 6.55
C THR A 34 -6.03 -4.79 5.93
N VAL A 35 -6.63 -5.77 5.23
CA VAL A 35 -7.98 -5.66 4.68
C VAL A 35 -8.95 -6.34 5.64
N GLU A 36 -9.81 -5.55 6.25
CA GLU A 36 -10.88 -5.98 7.15
C GLU A 36 -12.20 -6.15 6.36
N ILE A 37 -13.03 -7.11 6.75
CA ILE A 37 -14.38 -7.30 6.22
C ILE A 37 -15.37 -6.91 7.33
N GLU A 38 -16.39 -6.12 7.02
CA GLU A 38 -17.40 -5.70 7.99
C GLU A 38 -18.11 -6.92 8.60
N GLY A 39 -18.15 -7.00 9.94
CA GLY A 39 -18.78 -8.10 10.69
C GLY A 39 -17.93 -9.36 10.87
N GLU A 40 -16.74 -9.44 10.28
CA GLU A 40 -15.83 -10.60 10.40
C GLU A 40 -14.68 -10.29 11.35
N GLN A 41 -14.31 -11.26 12.20
CA GLN A 41 -13.15 -11.11 13.10
C GLN A 41 -11.82 -11.36 12.41
N LYS A 42 -11.79 -12.18 11.35
CA LYS A 42 -10.57 -12.53 10.64
C LYS A 42 -10.39 -11.61 9.43
N PRO A 43 -9.22 -10.97 9.24
CA PRO A 43 -8.98 -10.14 8.07
C PRO A 43 -8.95 -10.99 6.79
N ALA A 44 -9.31 -10.35 5.69
CA ALA A 44 -9.21 -10.94 4.35
C ALA A 44 -7.75 -11.08 3.92
N LEU A 45 -6.94 -10.06 4.22
CA LEU A 45 -5.56 -9.96 3.82
C LEU A 45 -4.75 -9.24 4.91
N THR A 46 -3.53 -9.73 5.14
CA THR A 46 -2.46 -9.00 5.82
C THR A 46 -1.22 -9.16 4.95
N ALA A 47 -0.63 -8.06 4.52
CA ALA A 47 0.53 -8.07 3.63
C ALA A 47 1.40 -6.83 3.80
N GLU A 48 2.63 -6.90 3.29
CA GLU A 48 3.49 -5.74 3.10
C GLU A 48 3.52 -5.37 1.62
N THR A 49 3.17 -4.14 1.30
CA THR A 49 3.25 -3.60 -0.06
C THR A 49 4.53 -2.80 -0.21
N LEU A 50 5.28 -3.09 -1.27
CA LEU A 50 6.44 -2.32 -1.70
C LEU A 50 6.07 -1.50 -2.93
N VAL A 51 6.39 -0.20 -2.91
CA VAL A 51 6.15 0.72 -4.03
C VAL A 51 7.43 1.47 -4.33
N MET A 52 7.96 1.31 -5.55
CA MET A 52 9.03 2.17 -6.05
C MET A 52 8.43 3.44 -6.66
N MET A 53 8.69 4.57 -6.03
CA MET A 53 8.27 5.89 -6.49
C MET A 53 9.40 6.58 -7.25
N TYR A 54 9.04 7.26 -8.33
CA TYR A 54 9.96 8.07 -9.13
C TYR A 54 9.46 9.51 -9.16
N GLU A 55 10.32 10.48 -8.86
CA GLU A 55 10.00 11.88 -9.01
C GLU A 55 9.69 12.21 -10.47
N ARG A 56 8.72 13.11 -10.66
CA ARG A 56 8.38 13.59 -11.99
C ARG A 56 9.60 14.28 -12.59
N ARG A 57 10.11 13.74 -13.70
CA ARG A 57 11.14 14.41 -14.49
C ARG A 57 10.68 15.82 -14.85
N LYS A 58 11.45 16.85 -14.47
CA LYS A 58 11.26 18.20 -15.01
C LYS A 58 11.43 18.12 -16.53
N ARG A 59 10.50 18.73 -17.28
CA ARG A 59 10.70 18.90 -18.72
C ARG A 59 11.94 19.80 -18.91
N ALA A 60 12.86 19.39 -19.76
CA ALA A 60 13.98 20.26 -20.12
C ALA A 60 13.42 21.49 -20.85
N GLY A 61 13.73 22.71 -20.35
CA GLY A 61 13.41 23.97 -21.01
C GLY A 61 12.25 24.80 -20.43
N ALA A 62 11.94 24.68 -19.13
CA ALA A 62 11.13 25.67 -18.41
C ALA A 62 12.03 26.59 -17.58
#